data_AF-A0A4V2V225-F1
#
_entry.id   AF-A0A4V2V225-F1
#
_cell.length_a   1.000
_cell.length_b   1.000
_cell.length_c   1.000
_cell.angle_alpha   90.00
_cell.angle_beta   90.00
_cell.angle_gamma   90.00
#
_symmetry.space_group_name_H-M   'P 1'
#
loop_
_entity.id
_entity.type
_entity.pdbx_description
1 polymer ?
#
loop_
_entity_poly.entity_id
_entity_poly.type
_entity_poly.pdbx_seq_one_letter_code
_entity_poly.pdbx_strand_id
1 'polypeptide(L)'
;MKPHDALPPIDEVRWQAQELARRGDPGADPLDLRIAHALRQAPAVELPADFAVQVAARARADAIAGPDLEAWLLRALGVVFALSAAVVVAWFGRGWVAELVQVLPGGRDALGWCVLAAGCLLAERGLELLHRRTRGGHAAIG
;
A
#
# COMPACT_ATOMS: atom_id res chain seq x y z
N MET A 1 -3.20 -37.33 -3.30
CA MET A 1 -2.17 -36.42 -2.76
C MET A 1 -0.82 -37.08 -2.97
N LYS A 2 0.03 -36.54 -3.86
CA LYS A 2 1.34 -37.14 -4.17
C LYS A 2 2.33 -36.80 -3.05
N PRO A 3 3.12 -37.76 -2.52
CA PRO A 3 4.04 -37.54 -1.41
C PRO A 3 5.34 -36.79 -1.79
N HIS A 4 5.33 -35.95 -2.83
CA HIS A 4 6.53 -35.26 -3.33
C HIS A 4 6.49 -33.73 -3.21
N ASP A 5 5.42 -33.15 -2.65
CA ASP A 5 5.27 -31.69 -2.55
C ASP A 5 5.57 -31.12 -1.14
N ALA A 6 6.07 -31.95 -0.22
CA ALA A 6 6.54 -31.46 1.07
C ALA A 6 7.90 -30.78 0.87
N LEU A 7 7.88 -29.45 0.76
CA LEU A 7 9.09 -28.63 0.85
C LEU A 7 9.87 -29.08 2.10
N PRO A 8 11.19 -29.31 1.99
CA PRO A 8 11.99 -29.71 3.14
C PRO A 8 11.83 -28.66 4.26
N PRO A 9 11.80 -29.09 5.53
CA PRO A 9 11.71 -28.15 6.64
C PRO A 9 12.87 -27.15 6.56
N ILE A 10 12.56 -25.88 6.77
CA ILE A 10 13.56 -24.80 6.76
C ILE A 10 14.52 -25.04 7.92
N ASP A 11 15.81 -25.17 7.60
CA ASP A 11 16.88 -25.22 8.60
C ASP A 11 17.18 -23.79 9.06
N GLU A 12 16.66 -23.44 10.24
CA GLU A 12 16.80 -22.11 10.82
C GLU A 12 18.27 -21.72 11.04
N VAL A 13 19.14 -22.69 11.37
CA VAL A 13 20.57 -22.42 11.60
C VAL A 13 21.23 -22.00 10.29
N ARG A 14 20.93 -22.72 9.22
CA ARG A 14 21.41 -22.40 7.88
C ARG A 14 20.85 -21.07 7.36
N TRP A 15 19.58 -20.79 7.65
CA TRP A 15 18.94 -19.52 7.30
C TRP A 15 19.66 -18.32 7.95
N GLN A 16 19.95 -18.40 9.25
CA GLN A 16 20.66 -17.32 9.94
C GLN A 16 22.09 -17.12 9.41
N ALA A 17 22.80 -18.21 9.07
CA ALA A 17 24.13 -18.12 8.45
C ALA A 17 24.09 -17.37 7.10
N GLN A 18 23.07 -17.63 6.29
CA GLN A 18 22.86 -16.94 5.02
C GLN A 18 22.48 -15.47 5.21
N GLU A 19 21.68 -15.14 6.23
CA GLU A 19 21.33 -13.75 6.55
C GLU A 19 22.55 -12.93 7.02
N LEU A 20 23.46 -13.54 7.80
CA LEU A 20 24.74 -12.91 8.16
C LEU A 20 25.61 -12.67 6.93
N ALA A 21 25.73 -13.66 6.04
CA ALA A 21 26.44 -13.51 4.78
C ALA A 21 25.81 -12.44 3.85
N ARG A 22 24.48 -12.36 3.81
CA ARG A 22 23.73 -11.31 3.08
C ARG A 22 23.99 -9.92 3.65
N ARG A 23 24.28 -9.77 4.94
CA ARG A 23 24.69 -8.48 5.53
C ARG A 23 26.16 -8.17 5.31
N GLY A 24 26.96 -9.16 4.89
CA GLY A 24 28.41 -9.01 4.70
C GLY A 24 29.18 -9.12 6.01
N ASP A 25 28.66 -9.89 6.97
CA ASP A 25 29.33 -10.12 8.25
C ASP A 25 30.70 -10.79 8.01
N PRO A 26 31.81 -10.27 8.57
CA PRO A 26 33.13 -10.85 8.41
C PRO A 26 33.30 -12.23 9.06
N GLY A 27 32.40 -12.63 9.96
CA GLY A 27 32.34 -13.96 10.58
C GLY A 27 31.47 -14.98 9.84
N ALA A 28 30.82 -14.59 8.74
CA ALA A 28 30.00 -15.51 7.95
C ALA A 28 30.85 -16.50 7.15
N ASP A 29 30.26 -17.65 6.81
CA ASP A 29 30.91 -18.68 6.04
C ASP A 29 31.37 -18.16 4.65
N PRO A 30 32.61 -18.45 4.21
CA PRO A 30 33.14 -17.96 2.93
C PRO A 30 32.38 -18.44 1.69
N LEU A 31 31.67 -19.57 1.74
CA LEU A 31 30.82 -20.00 0.63
C LEU A 31 29.55 -19.14 0.57
N ASP A 32 28.87 -18.95 1.71
CA ASP A 32 27.67 -18.11 1.79
C ASP A 32 27.97 -16.65 1.42
N LEU A 33 29.13 -16.11 1.82
CA LEU A 33 29.58 -14.77 1.40
C LEU A 33 29.74 -14.66 -0.12
N ARG A 34 30.34 -15.66 -0.78
CA ARG A 34 30.48 -15.70 -2.24
C ARG A 34 29.14 -15.79 -2.94
N ILE A 35 28.22 -16.59 -2.43
CA ILE A 35 26.85 -16.69 -2.97
C ILE A 35 26.12 -15.36 -2.81
N ALA A 36 26.15 -14.76 -1.61
CA ALA A 36 25.53 -13.47 -1.35
C ALA A 36 26.12 -12.33 -2.19
N HIS A 37 27.41 -12.43 -2.53
CA HIS A 37 28.08 -11.50 -3.44
C HIS A 37 27.64 -11.72 -4.89
N ALA A 38 27.62 -12.96 -5.37
CA ALA A 38 27.19 -13.31 -6.72
C ALA A 38 25.72 -12.93 -6.97
N LEU A 39 24.84 -13.08 -5.98
CA LEU A 39 23.43 -12.65 -6.07
C LEU A 39 23.26 -11.13 -6.09
N ARG A 40 24.19 -10.38 -5.48
CA ARG A 40 24.17 -8.91 -5.46
C ARG A 40 24.81 -8.29 -6.69
N GLN A 41 25.74 -9.00 -7.32
CA GLN A 41 26.32 -8.57 -8.58
C GLN A 41 25.34 -8.89 -9.70
N ALA A 42 24.72 -7.85 -10.26
CA ALA A 42 24.02 -7.99 -11.53
C ALA A 42 25.03 -8.54 -12.57
N PRO A 43 24.67 -9.58 -13.33
CA PRO A 43 25.49 -10.03 -14.44
C PRO A 43 25.80 -8.85 -15.36
N ALA A 44 27.01 -8.81 -15.92
CA ALA A 44 27.34 -7.83 -16.94
C ALA A 44 26.49 -8.12 -18.19
N VAL A 45 25.32 -7.49 -18.26
CA VAL A 45 24.43 -7.52 -19.43
C VAL A 45 24.74 -6.27 -20.23
N GLU A 46 25.15 -6.45 -21.49
CA GLU A 46 25.24 -5.31 -22.40
C GLU A 46 23.84 -4.83 -22.72
N LEU A 47 23.49 -3.68 -22.17
CA LEU A 47 22.24 -3.00 -22.43
C LEU A 47 22.42 -2.08 -23.64
N PRO A 48 21.43 -1.98 -24.54
CA PRO A 48 21.44 -0.98 -25.60
C PRO A 48 21.62 0.42 -25.03
N ALA A 49 22.32 1.30 -25.74
CA ALA A 49 22.59 2.68 -25.30
C ALA A 49 21.31 3.44 -24.92
N ASP A 50 20.20 3.17 -25.61
CA ASP A 50 18.91 3.82 -25.39
C ASP A 50 18.01 3.10 -24.37
N PHE A 51 18.49 2.06 -23.69
CA PHE A 51 17.67 1.26 -22.76
C PHE A 51 17.04 2.13 -21.67
N ALA A 52 17.82 3.03 -21.05
CA ALA A 52 17.31 3.92 -20.02
C ALA A 52 16.22 4.86 -20.55
N VAL A 53 16.37 5.33 -21.79
CA VAL A 53 15.39 6.20 -22.46
C VAL A 53 14.10 5.43 -22.75
N GLN A 54 14.20 4.18 -23.22
CA GLN A 54 13.05 3.33 -23.50
C GLN A 54 12.29 2.96 -22.21
N VAL A 55 13.00 2.62 -21.13
CA VAL A 55 12.41 2.37 -19.81
C VAL A 55 11.73 3.62 -19.26
N ALA A 56 12.38 4.78 -19.37
CA ALA A 56 11.80 6.05 -18.92
C ALA A 56 10.55 6.42 -19.73
N ALA A 57 10.55 6.20 -21.04
CA ALA A 57 9.39 6.44 -21.90
C ALA A 57 8.23 5.50 -21.54
N ARG A 58 8.52 4.21 -21.31
CA ARG A 58 7.52 3.21 -20.89
C ARG A 58 6.92 3.57 -19.52
N ALA A 59 7.75 3.91 -18.54
CA ALA A 59 7.31 4.30 -17.20
C ALA A 59 6.42 5.56 -17.23
N ARG A 60 6.74 6.55 -18.07
CA ARG A 60 5.90 7.73 -18.28
C ARG A 60 4.56 7.39 -18.93
N ALA A 61 4.55 6.49 -19.92
CA ALA A 61 3.32 6.06 -20.58
C ALA A 61 2.40 5.29 -19.60
N ASP A 62 2.95 4.40 -18.78
CA ASP A 62 2.19 3.66 -17.77
C ASP A 62 1.66 4.58 -16.65
N ALA A 63 2.44 5.60 -16.27
CA ALA A 63 2.00 6.62 -15.33
C ALA A 63 0.83 7.48 -15.84
N ILE A 64 0.63 7.58 -17.16
CA ILE A 64 -0.50 8.31 -17.77
C ILE A 64 -1.71 7.40 -17.95
N ALA A 65 -1.51 6.10 -18.20
CA ALA A 65 -2.58 5.17 -18.56
C ALA A 65 -3.25 4.46 -17.36
N GLY A 66 -2.53 4.26 -16.25
CA GLY A 66 -2.98 3.42 -15.12
C GLY A 66 -3.67 4.13 -13.94
N PRO A 67 -3.12 5.23 -13.39
CA PRO A 67 -3.54 5.69 -12.07
C PRO A 67 -4.86 6.47 -12.08
N ASP A 68 -5.22 7.10 -13.20
CA ASP A 68 -6.42 7.95 -13.26
C ASP A 68 -7.71 7.13 -13.30
N LEU A 69 -7.71 5.99 -14.00
CA LEU A 69 -8.87 5.10 -14.06
C LEU A 69 -9.11 4.42 -12.71
N GLU A 70 -8.07 3.89 -12.08
CA GLU A 70 -8.15 3.27 -10.76
C GLU A 70 -8.62 4.30 -9.71
N ALA A 71 -8.03 5.51 -9.72
CA ALA A 71 -8.46 6.58 -8.83
C ALA A 71 -9.91 7.01 -9.08
N TRP A 72 -10.36 7.03 -10.33
CA TRP A 72 -11.75 7.32 -10.68
C TRP A 72 -12.70 6.22 -10.20
N LEU A 73 -12.35 4.94 -10.40
CA LEU A 73 -13.14 3.81 -9.91
C LEU A 73 -13.26 3.82 -8.38
N LEU A 74 -12.14 4.02 -7.67
CA LEU A 74 -12.14 4.10 -6.21
C LEU A 74 -12.97 5.28 -5.70
N ARG A 75 -12.91 6.43 -6.38
CA ARG A 75 -13.77 7.58 -6.05
C ARG A 75 -15.24 7.28 -6.31
N ALA A 76 -15.58 6.70 -7.46
CA ALA A 76 -16.95 6.33 -7.79
C ALA A 76 -17.52 5.31 -6.78
N LEU A 77 -16.73 4.29 -6.45
CA LEU A 77 -17.07 3.29 -5.43
C LEU A 77 -17.27 3.95 -4.06
N GLY A 78 -16.37 4.86 -3.66
CA GLY A 78 -16.50 5.62 -2.42
C GLY A 78 -17.78 6.46 -2.35
N VAL A 79 -18.15 7.13 -3.46
CA VAL A 79 -19.39 7.91 -3.54
C VAL A 79 -20.61 6.99 -3.42
N VAL A 80 -20.64 5.88 -4.15
CA VAL A 80 -21.74 4.89 -4.07
C VAL A 80 -21.88 4.33 -2.66
N PHE A 81 -20.77 3.99 -2.01
CA PHE A 81 -20.77 3.48 -0.65
C PHE A 81 -21.28 4.53 0.35
N ALA A 82 -20.83 5.78 0.23
CA ALA A 82 -21.28 6.87 1.08
C ALA A 82 -22.78 7.16 0.94
N LEU A 83 -23.30 7.17 -0.29
CA LEU A 83 -24.73 7.32 -0.55
C LEU A 83 -25.54 6.14 0.03
N SER A 84 -25.05 4.92 -0.16
CA SER A 84 -25.71 3.73 0.38
C SER A 84 -25.75 3.76 1.92
N ALA A 85 -24.64 4.15 2.55
CA ALA A 85 -24.58 4.34 4.00
C ALA A 85 -25.56 5.42 4.47
N ALA A 86 -25.65 6.55 3.77
CA ALA A 86 -26.59 7.62 4.11
C ALA A 86 -28.06 7.15 4.03
N VAL A 87 -28.41 6.35 3.02
CA VAL A 87 -29.75 5.74 2.90
C VAL A 87 -30.05 4.82 4.07
N VAL A 88 -29.11 3.95 4.46
CA VAL A 88 -29.27 3.05 5.62
C VAL A 88 -29.46 3.86 6.91
N VAL A 89 -28.66 4.90 7.13
CA VAL A 89 -28.78 5.77 8.31
C VAL A 89 -30.14 6.48 8.33
N ALA A 90 -30.61 6.97 7.18
CA ALA A 90 -31.91 7.63 7.08
C ALA A 90 -33.08 6.68 7.33
N TRP A 91 -32.99 5.44 6.83
CA TRP A 91 -34.05 4.45 6.96
C TRP A 91 -34.15 3.86 8.37
N PHE A 92 -33.00 3.54 8.99
CA PHE A 92 -32.95 2.86 10.29
C PHE A 92 -32.73 3.81 11.49
N GLY A 93 -32.51 5.11 11.24
CA GLY A 93 -32.43 6.15 12.27
C GLY A 93 -31.29 5.92 13.27
N ARG A 94 -31.56 5.97 14.58
CA ARG A 94 -30.58 5.64 15.64
C ARG A 94 -30.54 4.16 16.02
N GLY A 95 -31.45 3.34 15.46
CA GLY A 95 -31.57 1.92 15.79
C GLY A 95 -30.36 1.09 15.36
N TRP A 96 -29.82 1.38 14.17
CA TRP A 96 -28.62 0.67 13.67
C TRP A 96 -27.39 0.88 14.55
N VAL A 97 -27.26 2.06 15.20
CA VAL A 97 -26.14 2.35 16.11
C VAL A 97 -26.23 1.47 17.36
N ALA A 98 -27.44 1.26 17.88
CA ALA A 98 -27.64 0.41 19.05
C ALA A 98 -27.24 -1.04 18.77
N GLU A 99 -27.61 -1.57 17.60
CA GLU A 99 -27.18 -2.90 17.14
C GLU A 99 -25.67 -2.97 16.89
N LEU A 100 -25.08 -1.91 16.31
CA LEU A 100 -23.64 -1.86 16.07
C LEU A 100 -22.82 -1.92 17.37
N VAL A 101 -23.27 -1.23 18.42
CA VAL A 101 -22.64 -1.26 19.76
C VAL A 101 -22.60 -2.68 20.32
N GLN A 102 -23.60 -3.51 20.04
CA GLN A 102 -23.68 -4.89 20.56
C GLN A 102 -22.65 -5.82 19.90
N VAL A 103 -22.28 -5.55 18.65
CA VAL A 103 -21.37 -6.40 17.86
C VAL A 103 -19.92 -5.91 17.99
N LEU A 104 -19.69 -4.64 18.30
CA LEU A 104 -18.36 -4.06 18.37
C LEU A 104 -17.64 -4.45 19.69
N PRO A 105 -16.45 -5.08 19.63
CA PRO A 105 -15.67 -5.31 20.84
C PRO A 105 -15.24 -3.96 21.45
N GLY A 106 -15.72 -3.69 22.67
CA GLY A 106 -15.53 -2.38 23.33
C GLY A 106 -16.73 -1.42 23.25
N GLY A 107 -17.85 -1.83 22.63
CA GLY A 107 -19.14 -1.14 22.73
C GLY A 107 -19.12 0.32 22.28
N ARG A 108 -19.68 1.21 23.11
CA ARG A 108 -19.82 2.65 22.80
C ARG A 108 -18.48 3.39 22.72
N ASP A 109 -17.50 2.98 23.50
CA ASP A 109 -16.19 3.64 23.53
C ASP A 109 -15.44 3.41 22.22
N ALA A 110 -15.48 2.18 21.70
CA ALA A 110 -14.91 1.85 20.38
C ALA A 110 -15.57 2.68 19.26
N LEU A 111 -16.88 2.88 19.32
CA LEU A 111 -17.61 3.74 18.39
C LEU A 111 -17.15 5.20 18.45
N GLY A 112 -16.91 5.73 19.65
CA GLY A 112 -16.35 7.08 19.85
C GLY A 112 -14.98 7.23 19.19
N TRP A 113 -14.09 6.24 19.37
CA TRP A 113 -12.78 6.23 18.72
C TRP A 113 -12.87 6.13 17.19
N CYS A 114 -13.80 5.32 16.66
CA CYS A 114 -14.04 5.24 15.21
C CYS A 114 -14.50 6.58 14.63
N VAL A 115 -15.44 7.26 15.30
CA VAL A 115 -15.93 8.58 14.86
C VAL A 115 -14.81 9.62 14.91
N LEU A 116 -14.01 9.62 15.97
CA LEU A 116 -12.88 10.53 16.11
C LEU A 116 -11.84 10.29 15.00
N ALA A 117 -11.48 9.03 14.75
CA ALA A 117 -10.54 8.66 13.68
C ALA A 117 -11.06 9.06 12.29
N ALA A 118 -12.34 8.80 12.02
CA ALA A 118 -12.98 9.23 10.77
C ALA A 118 -12.98 10.76 10.62
N GLY A 119 -13.27 11.48 11.71
CA GLY A 119 -13.21 12.94 11.75
C GLY A 119 -11.82 13.49 11.43
N CYS A 120 -10.77 12.92 12.02
CA CYS A 120 -9.39 13.31 11.75
C CYS A 120 -9.01 13.10 10.27
N LEU A 121 -9.34 11.95 9.70
CA LEU A 121 -9.06 11.65 8.29
C LEU A 121 -9.82 12.59 7.34
N LEU A 122 -11.08 12.91 7.66
CA LEU A 122 -11.87 13.86 6.87
C LEU A 122 -11.33 15.29 6.96
N ALA A 123 -10.85 15.70 8.14
CA ALA A 123 -10.25 17.02 8.33
C ALA A 123 -8.95 17.16 7.53
N GLU A 124 -8.09 16.14 7.54
CA GLU A 124 -6.84 16.13 6.76
C GLU A 124 -7.12 16.22 5.26
N ARG A 125 -8.07 15.41 4.75
CA ARG A 125 -8.48 15.44 3.34
C ARG A 125 -9.16 16.74 2.94
N GLY A 126 -10.02 17.29 3.82
CA GLY A 126 -10.69 18.56 3.60
C GLY A 126 -9.71 19.72 3.53
N LEU A 127 -8.68 19.71 4.40
CA LEU A 127 -7.63 20.72 4.40
C LEU A 127 -6.74 20.61 3.15
N GLU A 128 -6.45 19.40 2.69
CA GLU A 128 -5.70 19.17 1.45
C GLU A 128 -6.47 19.68 0.21
N LEU A 129 -7.77 19.42 0.13
CA LEU A 129 -8.64 19.93 -0.94
C LEU A 129 -8.73 21.46 -0.91
N LEU A 130 -8.83 22.04 0.28
CA LEU A 130 -8.84 23.49 0.46
C LEU A 130 -7.50 24.12 0.02
N HIS A 131 -6.37 23.52 0.39
CA HIS A 131 -5.04 23.96 -0.06
C HIS A 131 -4.86 23.88 -1.56
N ARG A 132 -5.33 22.81 -2.22
CA ARG A 132 -5.28 22.70 -3.69
C ARG A 132 -6.10 23.82 -4.35
N ARG A 133 -7.25 24.18 -3.78
CA ARG A 133 -8.11 25.26 -4.27
C ARG A 133 -7.47 26.64 -4.13
N THR A 134 -6.81 26.92 -3.00
CA THR A 134 -6.12 28.21 -2.77
C THR A 134 -4.84 28.36 -3.60
N ARG A 135 -4.12 27.26 -3.86
CA ARG A 135 -2.92 27.25 -4.71
C ARG A 135 -3.25 27.39 -6.20
N GLY A 136 -4.37 26.83 -6.66
CA GLY A 136 -4.87 27.02 -8.03
C GLY A 136 -5.39 28.43 -8.32
N GLY A 137 -5.85 29.17 -7.30
CA GLY A 137 -6.33 30.55 -7.44
C GLY A 137 -5.23 31.59 -7.67
N HIS A 138 -4.00 31.33 -7.22
CA HIS A 138 -2.87 32.26 -7.40
C HIS A 138 -2.22 32.17 -8.80
N ALA A 139 -2.50 31.12 -9.57
CA ALA A 139 -1.97 30.95 -10.94
C ALA A 139 -2.83 31.62 -12.03
N ALA A 140 -3.97 32.23 -11.68
CA ALA A 140 -4.90 32.84 -12.63
C ALA A 140 -4.85 34.38 -12.67
N ILE A 141 -3.89 35.00 -11.97
CA ILE A 141 -3.69 36.47 -11.93
C ILE A 141 -2.23 36.84 -12.23
N GLY A 142 -1.57 36.09 -13.13
CA GLY A 142 -0.21 36.35 -13.60
C GLY A 142 -0.14 36.39 -15.10
#